data_AF-A0ABC8SLN3-F1
#
_entry.id   AF-A0ABC8SLN3-F1
#
_cell.length_a   1.000
_cell.length_b   1.000
_cell.length_c   1.000
_cell.angle_alpha   90.00
_cell.angle_beta   90.00
_cell.angle_gamma   90.00
#
_symmetry.space_group_name_H-M   'P 1'
#
loop_
_entity.id
_entity.type
_entity.pdbx_description
1 polymer ?
#
loop_
_entity_poly.entity_id
_entity_poly.type
_entity_poly.pdbx_seq_one_letter_code
_entity_poly.pdbx_strand_id
1 'polypeptide(L)'
;MVKAYDSYFVQKQDTVGITGLSSLQKMTAVIRMIAYGITADVVDDFVRMGESTPTESLKRFMRVVVTIFSDKYLRSPNNDDIVKLLAISTNCGFPEMLDNIDCMNWKMKNCPIA
;
A
#
# COMPACT_ATOMS: atom_id res chain seq x y z
N MET A 1 5.45 8.09 11.90
CA MET A 1 6.19 7.43 10.81
C MET A 1 6.18 8.29 9.54
N VAL A 2 5.07 8.43 8.81
CA VAL A 2 5.07 9.14 7.51
C VAL A 2 5.43 10.64 7.59
N LYS A 3 5.04 11.33 8.68
CA LYS A 3 5.40 12.75 8.93
C LYS A 3 6.91 13.01 8.96
N ALA A 4 7.71 12.02 9.34
CA ALA A 4 9.16 12.16 9.42
C ALA A 4 9.83 12.14 8.03
N TYR A 5 9.14 11.60 7.03
CA TYR A 5 9.65 11.45 5.66
C TYR A 5 9.03 12.45 4.67
N ASP A 6 7.82 12.94 4.93
CA ASP A 6 7.19 13.97 4.10
C ASP A 6 6.40 14.99 4.94
N SER A 7 6.81 16.26 4.85
CA SER A 7 6.20 17.40 5.55
C SER A 7 4.75 17.68 5.11
N TYR A 8 4.31 17.13 3.98
CA TYR A 8 2.92 17.19 3.51
C TYR A 8 1.94 16.58 4.51
N PHE A 9 2.36 15.55 5.23
CA PHE A 9 1.53 14.92 6.25
C PHE A 9 1.58 15.65 7.59
N VAL A 10 2.41 16.67 7.77
CA VAL A 10 2.33 17.54 8.94
C VAL A 10 1.12 18.46 8.76
N GLN A 11 0.23 18.50 9.75
CA GLN A 11 -0.91 19.40 9.75
C GLN A 11 -0.41 20.83 9.89
N LYS A 12 -0.86 21.72 9.01
CA LYS A 12 -0.45 23.13 8.97
C LYS A 12 -1.68 24.02 9.07
N GLN A 13 -1.51 25.21 9.64
CA GLN A 13 -2.48 26.29 9.52
C GLN A 13 -2.22 27.06 8.24
N ASP A 14 -3.30 27.45 7.56
CA ASP A 14 -3.21 28.36 6.43
C ASP A 14 -2.98 29.82 6.89
N THR A 15 -2.82 30.73 5.94
CA THR A 15 -2.59 32.16 6.21
C THR A 15 -3.75 32.84 6.93
N VAL A 16 -4.94 32.21 6.96
CA VAL A 16 -6.15 32.71 7.62
C VAL A 16 -6.33 32.07 9.01
N GLY A 17 -5.43 31.16 9.41
CA GLY A 17 -5.46 30.44 10.68
C GLY A 17 -6.37 29.20 10.67
N ILE A 18 -6.92 28.81 9.51
CA ILE A 18 -7.72 27.61 9.39
C ILE A 18 -6.77 26.42 9.39
N THR A 19 -7.07 25.45 10.26
CA THR A 19 -6.26 24.24 10.37
C THR A 19 -6.62 23.29 9.23
N GLY A 20 -5.64 22.97 8.39
CA GLY A 20 -5.82 22.03 7.28
C GLY A 20 -6.06 20.59 7.74
N LEU A 21 -6.25 19.69 6.77
CA LEU A 21 -6.48 18.26 7.02
C LEU A 21 -5.36 17.63 7.84
N SER A 22 -5.76 16.87 8.86
CA SER A 22 -4.84 16.12 9.69
C SER A 22 -4.20 14.98 8.92
N SER A 23 -3.04 14.57 9.41
CA SER A 23 -2.30 13.41 8.91
C SER A 23 -3.12 12.13 8.98
N LEU A 24 -3.91 11.98 10.06
CA LEU A 24 -4.76 10.82 10.25
C LEU A 24 -5.85 10.75 9.18
N GLN A 25 -6.50 11.86 8.86
CA GLN A 25 -7.49 11.92 7.78
C GLN A 25 -6.88 11.54 6.43
N LYS A 26 -5.72 12.12 6.09
CA LYS A 26 -4.99 11.78 4.85
C LYS A 26 -4.62 10.30 4.80
N MET A 27 -4.09 9.75 5.89
CA MET A 27 -3.69 8.35 5.98
C MET A 27 -4.88 7.39 5.89
N THR A 28 -6.01 7.72 6.52
CA THR A 28 -7.23 6.90 6.46
C THR A 28 -7.75 6.80 5.02
N ALA A 29 -7.76 7.90 4.28
CA ALA A 29 -8.14 7.86 2.86
C ALA A 29 -7.21 6.99 2.02
N VAL A 30 -5.90 7.15 2.20
CA VAL A 30 -4.89 6.34 1.49
C VAL A 30 -5.07 4.84 1.79
N ILE A 31 -5.24 4.46 3.05
CA ILE A 31 -5.44 3.06 3.44
C ILE A 31 -6.73 2.51 2.83
N ARG A 32 -7.82 3.29 2.81
CA ARG A 32 -9.08 2.87 2.17
C ARG A 32 -8.94 2.70 0.66
N MET A 33 -8.25 3.61 -0.02
CA MET A 33 -7.95 3.50 -1.45
C MET A 33 -7.19 2.21 -1.76
N ILE A 34 -6.17 1.88 -0.96
CA ILE A 34 -5.37 0.66 -1.15
C ILE A 34 -6.16 -0.60 -0.81
N ALA A 35 -6.89 -0.61 0.31
CA ALA A 35 -7.60 -1.79 0.79
C ALA A 35 -8.77 -2.20 -0.10
N TYR A 36 -9.48 -1.22 -0.68
CA TYR A 36 -10.67 -1.50 -1.50
C TYR A 36 -10.42 -1.34 -3.00
N GLY A 37 -9.25 -0.85 -3.42
CA GLY A 37 -8.97 -0.56 -4.84
C GLY A 37 -9.86 0.53 -5.42
N ILE A 38 -10.39 1.41 -4.56
CA ILE A 38 -11.35 2.46 -4.95
C ILE A 38 -10.64 3.75 -5.37
N THR A 39 -11.30 4.47 -6.27
CA THR A 39 -10.88 5.78 -6.76
C THR A 39 -11.10 6.87 -5.70
N ALA A 40 -10.42 8.01 -5.87
CA ALA A 40 -10.40 9.09 -4.89
C ALA A 40 -11.73 9.83 -4.75
N ASP A 41 -12.56 9.81 -5.80
CA ASP A 41 -13.93 10.31 -5.83
C ASP A 41 -14.82 9.56 -4.81
N VAL A 42 -14.75 8.23 -4.76
CA VAL A 42 -15.48 7.40 -3.79
C VAL A 42 -14.99 7.67 -2.37
N VAL A 43 -13.70 8.02 -2.21
CA VAL A 43 -13.08 8.32 -0.91
C VAL A 43 -13.49 9.71 -0.40
N ASP A 44 -13.86 10.62 -1.29
CA ASP A 44 -14.37 11.95 -0.94
C ASP A 44 -15.65 11.83 -0.10
N ASP A 45 -16.55 10.90 -0.45
CA ASP A 45 -17.76 10.64 0.32
C ASP A 45 -17.49 10.15 1.76
N PHE A 46 -16.37 9.44 1.96
CA PHE A 46 -16.02 8.87 3.26
C PHE A 46 -15.25 9.81 4.19
N VAL A 47 -14.52 10.79 3.64
CA VAL A 47 -13.62 11.66 4.43
C VAL A 47 -13.89 13.15 4.21
N ARG A 48 -14.83 13.52 3.32
CA ARG A 48 -15.20 14.89 2.92
C ARG A 48 -13.96 15.71 2.56
N MET A 49 -13.23 15.28 1.54
CA MET A 49 -11.85 15.69 1.29
C MET A 49 -11.51 16.35 -0.04
N GLY A 50 -12.35 16.57 -1.05
CA GLY A 50 -11.89 17.09 -2.33
C GLY A 50 -10.95 16.10 -3.06
N GLU A 51 -11.43 15.60 -4.19
CA GLU A 51 -10.87 14.50 -4.99
C GLU A 51 -9.33 14.52 -5.20
N SER A 52 -8.72 15.69 -5.28
CA SER A 52 -7.27 15.84 -5.47
C SER A 52 -6.45 15.45 -4.24
N THR A 53 -7.01 15.58 -3.03
CA THR A 53 -6.27 15.35 -1.77
C THR A 53 -5.98 13.87 -1.52
N PRO A 54 -6.94 12.93 -1.64
CA PRO A 54 -6.67 11.50 -1.48
C PRO A 54 -5.65 10.98 -2.50
N THR A 55 -5.78 11.38 -3.77
CA THR A 55 -4.86 10.99 -4.85
C THR A 55 -3.43 11.46 -4.58
N GLU A 56 -3.25 12.73 -4.20
CA GLU A 56 -1.92 13.26 -3.89
C GLU A 56 -1.34 12.63 -2.61
N SER A 57 -2.18 12.40 -1.60
CA SER A 57 -1.78 11.69 -0.38
C SER A 57 -1.30 10.27 -0.69
N LEU A 58 -1.98 9.55 -1.59
CA LEU A 58 -1.59 8.20 -2.01
C LEU A 58 -0.24 8.21 -2.71
N LYS A 59 -0.02 9.11 -3.68
CA LYS A 59 1.26 9.23 -4.39
C LYS A 59 2.43 9.47 -3.44
N ARG A 60 2.26 10.41 -2.49
CA ARG A 60 3.28 10.72 -1.49
C ARG A 60 3.52 9.59 -0.52
N PHE A 61 2.44 8.94 -0.08
CA PHE A 61 2.54 7.76 0.77
C PHE A 61 3.33 6.64 0.10
N MET A 62 3.02 6.32 -1.16
CA MET A 62 3.76 5.29 -1.92
C MET A 62 5.23 5.64 -2.08
N ARG A 63 5.58 6.93 -2.29
CA ARG A 63 6.98 7.37 -2.31
C ARG A 63 7.68 7.11 -0.96
N VAL A 64 7.00 7.37 0.16
CA VAL A 64 7.56 7.09 1.49
C VAL A 64 7.73 5.59 1.70
N VAL A 65 6.76 4.76 1.31
CA VAL A 65 6.84 3.30 1.36
C VAL A 65 8.05 2.82 0.56
N VAL A 66 8.20 3.24 -0.70
CA VAL A 66 9.35 2.90 -1.54
C VAL A 66 10.65 3.35 -0.88
N THR A 67 10.71 4.56 -0.33
CA THR A 67 11.92 5.05 0.35
C THR A 67 12.32 4.17 1.53
N ILE A 68 11.36 3.71 2.34
CA ILE A 68 11.62 2.90 3.53
C ILE A 68 11.97 1.45 3.17
N PHE A 69 11.34 0.91 2.13
CA PHE A 69 11.37 -0.53 1.85
C PHE A 69 12.18 -0.91 0.61
N SER A 70 12.62 0.05 -0.21
CA SER A 70 13.33 -0.19 -1.47
C SER A 70 14.55 -1.09 -1.30
N ASP A 71 15.45 -0.76 -0.39
CA ASP A 71 16.70 -1.51 -0.19
C ASP A 71 16.47 -2.98 0.17
N LYS A 72 15.36 -3.27 0.86
CA LYS A 72 15.03 -4.62 1.32
C LYS A 72 14.18 -5.41 0.33
N TYR A 73 13.19 -4.76 -0.28
CA TYR A 73 12.12 -5.43 -1.03
C TYR A 73 12.14 -5.16 -2.54
N LEU A 74 12.84 -4.11 -3.01
CA LEU A 74 12.99 -3.80 -4.44
C LEU A 74 14.34 -4.25 -5.01
N ARG A 75 15.18 -4.90 -4.21
CA ARG A 75 16.39 -5.57 -4.71
C ARG A 75 16.07 -6.93 -5.32
N SER A 76 16.98 -7.46 -6.12
CA SER A 76 16.92 -8.87 -6.53
C SER A 76 16.92 -9.80 -5.31
N PRO A 77 16.06 -10.84 -5.28
CA PRO A 77 16.04 -11.82 -4.22
C PRO A 77 17.41 -12.48 -4.06
N ASN A 78 17.83 -12.71 -2.82
CA ASN A 78 18.99 -13.53 -2.51
C ASN A 78 18.54 -14.96 -2.18
N ASN A 79 19.49 -15.86 -1.93
CA ASN A 79 19.17 -17.26 -1.63
C ASN A 79 18.24 -17.42 -0.42
N ASP A 80 18.37 -16.58 0.61
CA ASP A 80 17.49 -16.63 1.78
C ASP A 80 16.06 -16.20 1.44
N ASP A 81 15.89 -15.18 0.60
CA ASP A 81 14.57 -14.76 0.13
C ASP A 81 13.92 -15.84 -0.72
N ILE A 82 14.70 -16.49 -1.61
CA ILE A 82 14.25 -17.59 -2.46
C ILE A 82 13.76 -18.76 -1.58
N VAL A 83 14.56 -19.16 -0.58
CA VAL A 83 14.17 -20.24 0.35
C VAL A 83 12.89 -19.89 1.11
N LYS A 84 12.75 -18.63 1.57
CA LYS A 84 11.53 -18.17 2.24
C LYS A 84 10.32 -18.16 1.31
N LEU A 85 10.48 -17.67 0.08
CA LEU A 85 9.42 -17.64 -0.93
C LEU A 85 8.96 -19.05 -1.28
N LEU A 86 9.88 -20.00 -1.46
CA LEU A 86 9.57 -21.42 -1.71
C LEU A 86 8.84 -22.08 -0.54
N ALA A 87 9.23 -21.77 0.71
CA ALA A 87 8.53 -22.30 1.88
C ALA A 87 7.09 -21.80 1.94
N ILE A 88 6.86 -20.51 1.64
CA ILE A 88 5.52 -19.92 1.57
C ILE A 88 4.72 -20.54 0.43
N SER A 89 5.30 -20.63 -0.77
CA SER A 89 4.62 -21.18 -1.96
C SER A 89 4.23 -22.64 -1.73
N THR A 90 5.12 -23.45 -1.14
CA THR A 90 4.86 -24.84 -0.77
C THR A 90 3.70 -24.95 0.21
N ASN A 91 3.67 -24.11 1.25
CA ASN A 91 2.57 -24.09 2.22
C ASN A 91 1.24 -23.66 1.57
N CYS A 92 1.29 -22.88 0.49
CA CYS A 92 0.14 -22.51 -0.32
C CYS A 92 -0.23 -23.55 -1.40
N GLY A 93 0.52 -24.65 -1.55
CA GLY A 93 0.25 -25.71 -2.53
C GLY A 93 1.01 -25.59 -3.87
N PHE A 94 2.01 -24.70 -3.96
CA PHE A 94 2.79 -24.41 -5.16
C PHE A 94 4.30 -24.61 -4.93
N PRO A 95 4.78 -25.86 -4.83
CA PRO A 95 6.14 -26.18 -4.40
C PRO A 95 7.28 -25.71 -5.34
N GLU A 96 6.99 -25.28 -6.57
CA GLU A 96 7.99 -24.83 -7.55
C GLU A 96 7.77 -23.40 -8.06
N MET A 97 6.80 -22.66 -7.52
CA MET A 97 6.40 -21.36 -8.05
C MET A 97 6.95 -20.21 -7.21
N LEU A 98 7.98 -19.54 -7.74
CA LEU A 98 8.56 -18.33 -7.16
C LEU A 98 7.71 -17.07 -7.44
N ASP A 99 6.87 -17.13 -8.48
CA ASP A 99 6.01 -16.03 -8.90
C ASP A 99 4.54 -16.45 -8.81
N ASN A 100 3.83 -15.94 -7.79
CA ASN A 100 2.53 -15.26 -7.96
C ASN A 100 2.04 -14.73 -6.60
N ILE A 101 2.13 -13.41 -6.37
CA ILE A 101 1.53 -12.75 -5.20
C ILE A 101 -0.01 -12.76 -5.25
N ASP A 102 -0.60 -13.13 -6.40
CA ASP A 102 -2.05 -13.11 -6.64
C ASP A 102 -2.81 -14.38 -6.20
N CYS A 103 -2.24 -15.18 -5.29
CA CYS A 103 -2.89 -16.39 -4.78
C CYS A 103 -4.02 -16.14 -3.74
N MET A 104 -4.33 -14.89 -3.39
CA MET A 104 -5.33 -14.58 -2.37
C MET A 104 -6.77 -14.51 -2.90
N ASN A 105 -6.99 -14.40 -4.23
CA ASN A 105 -8.32 -14.13 -4.80
C ASN A 105 -8.81 -15.06 -5.91
N TRP A 106 -8.01 -16.03 -6.38
CA TRP A 106 -8.44 -16.93 -7.46
C TRP A 106 -8.71 -18.34 -6.95
N LYS A 107 -9.97 -18.82 -7.02
CA LYS A 107 -10.25 -20.26 -6.97
C LYS A 107 -9.59 -20.91 -8.17
N MET A 108 -8.44 -21.55 -7.98
CA MET A 108 -7.76 -22.27 -9.06
C MET A 108 -8.64 -23.41 -9.55
N LYS A 109 -9.07 -23.30 -10.82
CA LYS A 109 -9.89 -24.30 -11.50
C LYS A 109 -9.12 -25.61 -11.75
N ASN A 110 -7.78 -25.58 -11.66
CA ASN A 110 -6.90 -26.67 -12.07
C ASN A 110 -5.87 -27.07 -10.98
N CYS A 111 -6.21 -26.99 -9.69
CA CYS A 111 -5.34 -27.66 -8.70
C CYS A 111 -5.43 -29.19 -8.91
N PRO A 112 -4.30 -29.90 -9.12
CA PRO A 112 -4.31 -31.36 -9.06
C PRO A 112 -4.63 -31.76 -7.62
N ILE A 113 -5.74 -32.48 -7.46
CA ILE A 113 -6.11 -33.09 -6.18
C ILE A 113 -5.15 -34.27 -5.98
N ALA A 114 -4.41 -34.26 -4.88
CA ALA A 114 -3.61 -35.39 -4.42
C ALA A 114 -4.52 -36.55 -3.97
#